data_AF-A0A844MPB2-F1
#
_entry.id   AF-A0A844MPB2-F1
#
_cell.length_a   1.000
_cell.length_b   1.000
_cell.length_c   1.000
_cell.angle_alpha   90.00
_cell.angle_beta   90.00
_cell.angle_gamma   90.00
#
_symmetry.space_group_name_H-M   'P 1'
#
loop_
_entity.id
_entity.type
_entity.pdbx_description
1 polymer ?
#
loop_
_entity_poly.entity_id
_entity_poly.type
_entity_poly.pdbx_seq_one_letter_code
_entity_poly.pdbx_strand_id
1 'polypeptide(L)'
;MADKDKFLATFRINQDEWKDFMAQAKAEGSSASAVLVDFIRWYRSGNRIAADTKRSTHLDNLDYIIDSRIEARIQAQSQLPFNLDDILDERERNLEWRLTQVLEEKLEELQGNLNNLESALDERKDKREQLQKSAQQQPMEVETMPSENEQLFAQIEALKVENQELLLRLNNKEAQERAATPLPDLQAIRSRILKSLTQGKNKVATTSPQYKTAVKVLDKFIAELVADSGESTPPSSPDV
;
A
#
# COMPACT_ATOMS: atom_id res chain seq x y z
N MET A 1 45.50 24.08 66.71
CA MET A 1 45.84 23.56 68.05
C MET A 1 45.51 22.07 68.08
N ALA A 2 46.55 21.28 68.35
CA ALA A 2 46.55 19.87 68.77
C ALA A 2 45.83 18.84 67.88
N ASP A 3 46.64 18.21 67.03
CA ASP A 3 46.45 16.86 66.50
C ASP A 3 46.23 15.91 67.70
N LYS A 4 44.95 15.63 68.02
CA LYS A 4 44.58 14.80 69.18
C LYS A 4 44.76 13.34 68.82
N ASP A 5 45.87 12.77 69.30
CA ASP A 5 46.08 11.36 69.67
C ASP A 5 45.29 10.34 68.83
N LYS A 6 45.76 10.10 67.61
CA LYS A 6 45.35 8.95 66.80
C LYS A 6 45.95 7.68 67.39
N PHE A 7 45.30 7.11 68.40
CA PHE A 7 45.58 5.74 68.85
C PHE A 7 45.11 4.75 67.78
N LEU A 8 46.01 4.27 66.91
CA LEU A 8 45.74 3.10 66.07
C LEU A 8 45.81 1.84 66.94
N ALA A 9 44.67 1.39 67.44
CA ALA A 9 44.56 0.03 67.96
C ALA A 9 44.65 -0.95 66.78
N THR A 10 45.65 -1.83 66.78
CA THR A 10 45.72 -2.95 65.84
C THR A 10 44.71 -4.02 66.25
N PHE A 11 43.51 -3.99 65.65
CA PHE A 11 42.55 -5.07 65.76
C PHE A 11 43.04 -6.26 64.92
N ARG A 12 43.19 -7.43 65.54
CA ARG A 12 43.41 -8.69 64.81
C ARG A 12 42.05 -9.34 64.60
N ILE A 13 41.51 -9.16 63.39
CA ILE A 13 40.27 -9.81 62.94
C ILE A 13 40.67 -10.82 61.86
N ASN A 14 39.94 -11.94 61.77
CA ASN A 14 40.13 -12.90 60.69
C ASN A 14 39.90 -12.21 59.33
N GLN A 15 40.78 -12.46 58.36
CA GLN A 15 40.75 -11.77 57.08
C GLN A 15 39.46 -12.03 56.29
N ASP A 16 38.87 -13.22 56.43
CA ASP A 16 37.66 -13.58 55.70
C ASP A 16 36.41 -12.94 56.35
N GLU A 17 36.33 -12.97 57.69
CA GLU A 17 35.29 -12.25 58.44
C GLU A 17 35.32 -10.73 58.17
N TRP A 18 36.53 -10.17 58.02
CA TRP A 18 36.70 -8.76 57.68
C TRP A 18 36.22 -8.44 56.26
N LYS A 19 36.47 -9.33 55.30
CA LYS A 19 35.96 -9.16 53.93
C LYS A 19 34.44 -9.23 53.88
N ASP A 20 33.83 -10.17 54.60
CA ASP A 20 32.38 -10.33 54.65
C ASP A 20 31.71 -9.10 55.29
N PHE A 21 32.28 -8.60 56.39
CA PHE A 21 31.82 -7.38 57.04
C PHE A 21 31.90 -6.15 56.11
N MET A 22 33.00 -6.00 55.37
CA MET A 22 33.13 -4.91 54.38
C MET A 22 32.11 -5.03 53.25
N ALA A 23 31.82 -6.26 52.79
CA ALA A 23 30.83 -6.49 51.74
C ALA A 23 29.41 -6.13 52.21
N GLN A 24 29.04 -6.52 53.44
CA GLN A 24 27.75 -6.17 54.04
C GLN A 24 27.61 -4.66 54.26
N ALA A 25 28.62 -4.01 54.84
CA ALA A 25 28.59 -2.56 55.02
C ALA A 25 28.39 -1.82 53.69
N LYS A 26 29.07 -2.28 52.62
CA LYS A 26 28.93 -1.71 51.27
C LYS A 26 27.56 -1.97 50.65
N ALA A 27 26.98 -3.14 50.88
CA ALA A 27 25.61 -3.46 50.43
C ALA A 27 24.57 -2.54 51.09
N GLU A 28 24.81 -2.15 52.35
CA GLU A 28 24.00 -1.18 53.10
C GLU A 28 24.38 0.29 52.82
N GLY A 29 25.23 0.54 51.82
CA GLY A 29 25.61 1.89 51.39
C GLY A 29 26.58 2.63 52.32
N SER A 30 27.18 1.94 53.29
CA SER A 30 28.10 2.52 54.28
C SER A 30 29.53 1.99 54.13
N SER A 31 30.50 2.71 54.70
CA SER A 31 31.87 2.19 54.81
C SER A 31 32.01 1.38 56.10
N ALA A 32 32.81 0.31 56.07
CA ALA A 32 33.09 -0.50 57.26
C ALA A 32 33.59 0.34 58.45
N SER A 33 34.38 1.38 58.18
CA SER A 33 34.84 2.32 59.21
C SER A 33 33.70 3.17 59.80
N ALA A 34 32.72 3.59 58.99
CA ALA A 34 31.55 4.32 59.49
C ALA A 34 30.69 3.44 60.39
N VAL A 35 30.40 2.20 59.95
CA VAL A 35 29.64 1.22 60.73
C VAL A 35 30.32 0.91 62.07
N LEU A 36 31.65 0.77 62.10
CA LEU A 36 32.40 0.58 63.34
C LEU A 36 32.33 1.79 64.28
N VAL A 37 32.41 3.01 63.74
CA VAL A 37 32.29 4.23 64.55
C VAL A 37 30.89 4.33 65.15
N ASP A 38 29.86 4.02 64.38
CA ASP A 38 28.48 4.03 64.84
C ASP A 38 28.23 2.91 65.86
N PHE A 39 28.82 1.74 65.68
CA PHE A 39 28.84 0.68 66.68
C PHE A 39 29.49 1.14 67.99
N ILE A 40 30.64 1.81 67.94
CA ILE A 40 31.30 2.35 69.13
C ILE A 40 30.42 3.40 69.82
N ARG A 41 29.75 4.27 69.06
CA ARG A 41 28.80 5.26 69.60
C ARG A 41 27.61 4.59 70.26
N TRP A 42 27.02 3.60 69.61
CA TRP A 42 25.92 2.78 70.12
C TRP A 42 26.32 2.02 71.39
N TYR A 43 27.54 1.50 71.45
CA TYR A 43 28.05 0.87 72.66
C TYR A 43 28.27 1.90 73.78
N ARG A 44 28.80 3.09 73.46
CA ARG A 44 28.96 4.17 74.45
C ARG A 44 27.63 4.72 74.98
N SER A 45 26.54 4.64 74.24
CA SER A 45 25.22 5.09 74.67
C SER A 45 24.53 4.16 75.68
N GLY A 46 25.24 3.14 76.19
CA GLY A 46 24.74 2.26 77.25
C GLY A 46 24.31 0.89 76.77
N ASN A 47 24.30 0.65 75.45
CA ASN A 47 24.05 -0.67 74.92
C ASN A 47 25.27 -1.56 75.19
N ARG A 48 25.04 -2.76 75.74
CA ARG A 48 26.08 -3.75 76.02
C ARG A 48 25.70 -5.03 75.31
N ILE A 49 26.62 -5.55 74.51
CA ILE A 49 26.56 -6.96 74.13
C ILE A 49 26.84 -7.71 75.43
N ALA A 50 25.86 -8.47 75.91
CA ALA A 50 26.00 -9.25 77.12
C ALA A 50 27.18 -10.22 76.92
N ALA A 51 28.32 -9.92 77.54
CA ALA A 51 29.32 -10.94 77.79
C ALA A 51 28.71 -11.84 78.86
N ASP A 52 28.40 -13.08 78.52
CA ASP A 52 27.89 -14.09 79.45
C ASP A 52 28.84 -14.24 80.64
N THR A 53 28.61 -13.45 81.68
CA THR A 53 29.20 -13.63 83.00
C THR A 53 28.39 -12.84 84.02
N LYS A 54 27.23 -13.38 84.38
CA LYS A 54 26.71 -13.48 85.76
C LYS A 54 25.30 -14.06 85.75
N ARG A 55 25.11 -15.14 86.51
CA ARG A 55 23.79 -15.68 86.91
C ARG A 55 22.88 -14.53 87.31
N SER A 56 21.89 -14.29 86.46
CA SER A 56 20.91 -13.24 86.60
C SER A 56 19.80 -13.72 87.52
N THR A 57 19.45 -12.92 88.53
CA THR A 57 18.21 -12.99 89.34
C THR A 57 16.93 -12.78 88.51
N HIS A 58 17.01 -12.97 87.19
CA HIS A 58 15.95 -12.77 86.20
C HIS A 58 15.13 -14.04 85.98
N LEU A 59 15.64 -15.23 86.34
CA LEU A 59 14.88 -16.47 86.23
C LEU A 59 13.72 -16.53 87.25
N ASP A 60 13.89 -15.95 88.44
CA ASP A 60 12.86 -15.98 89.49
C ASP A 60 11.67 -15.04 89.20
N ASN A 61 11.83 -14.08 88.29
CA ASN A 61 10.77 -13.18 87.83
C ASN A 61 10.26 -13.52 86.42
N LEU A 62 10.81 -14.56 85.80
CA LEU A 62 10.46 -14.91 84.42
C LEU A 62 9.02 -15.39 84.32
N ASP A 63 8.56 -16.16 85.31
CA ASP A 63 7.16 -16.60 85.38
C ASP A 63 6.22 -15.39 85.51
N TYR A 64 6.50 -14.45 86.43
CA TYR A 64 5.68 -13.24 86.57
C TYR A 64 5.67 -12.36 85.31
N ILE A 65 6.82 -12.22 84.64
CA ILE A 65 6.94 -11.44 83.39
C ILE A 65 6.22 -12.15 82.24
N ILE A 66 6.34 -13.47 82.15
CA ILE A 66 5.64 -14.29 81.16
C ILE A 66 4.14 -14.20 81.39
N ASP A 67 3.67 -14.42 82.62
CA ASP A 67 2.26 -14.38 82.98
C ASP A 67 1.67 -12.99 82.72
N SER A 68 2.35 -11.93 83.15
CA SER A 68 1.91 -10.55 82.88
C SER A 68 1.84 -10.24 81.38
N ARG A 69 2.77 -10.79 80.59
CA ARG A 69 2.80 -10.60 79.13
C ARG A 69 1.73 -11.45 78.42
N ILE A 70 1.45 -12.65 78.91
CA ILE A 70 0.38 -13.51 78.40
C ILE A 70 -0.97 -12.87 78.72
N GLU A 71 -1.19 -12.43 79.95
CA GLU A 71 -2.40 -11.74 80.39
C GLU A 71 -2.65 -10.47 79.57
N ALA A 72 -1.63 -9.64 79.37
CA ALA A 72 -1.73 -8.45 78.52
C ALA A 72 -2.07 -8.80 77.06
N ARG A 73 -1.56 -9.92 76.54
CA ARG A 73 -1.86 -10.38 75.18
C ARG A 73 -3.26 -10.96 75.06
N ILE A 74 -3.74 -11.69 76.07
CA ILE A 74 -5.12 -12.19 76.14
C ILE A 74 -6.09 -11.01 76.22
N GLN A 75 -5.81 -9.99 77.03
CA GLN A 75 -6.62 -8.77 77.10
C GLN A 75 -6.60 -8.00 75.77
N ALA A 76 -5.44 -7.87 75.11
CA ALA A 76 -5.36 -7.25 73.79
C ALA A 76 -6.14 -8.04 72.71
N GLN A 77 -6.14 -9.37 72.78
CA GLN A 77 -6.96 -10.21 71.90
C GLN A 77 -8.46 -10.13 72.24
N SER A 78 -8.81 -9.93 73.51
CA SER A 78 -10.18 -9.69 73.97
C SER A 78 -10.70 -8.31 73.54
N GLN A 79 -9.79 -7.39 73.18
CA GLN A 79 -10.08 -6.09 72.58
C GLN A 79 -10.00 -6.09 71.05
N LEU A 80 -9.65 -7.22 70.40
CA LEU A 80 -9.91 -7.36 68.96
C LEU A 80 -11.42 -7.23 68.78
N PRO A 81 -11.90 -6.36 67.88
CA PRO A 81 -13.32 -6.18 67.71
C PRO A 81 -13.94 -7.53 67.34
N PHE A 82 -15.00 -7.90 68.04
CA PHE A 82 -15.89 -9.04 67.75
C PHE A 82 -16.53 -9.00 66.34
N ASN A 83 -16.10 -8.06 65.48
CA ASN A 83 -16.64 -7.74 64.16
C ASN A 83 -15.73 -8.23 63.02
N LEU A 84 -14.94 -9.27 63.26
CA LEU A 84 -14.20 -9.91 62.16
C LEU A 84 -15.19 -10.38 61.08
N ASP A 85 -16.36 -10.89 61.49
CA ASP A 85 -17.45 -11.26 60.60
C ASP A 85 -17.99 -10.04 59.84
N ASP A 86 -18.32 -8.93 60.50
CA ASP A 86 -18.76 -7.70 59.82
C ASP A 86 -17.73 -7.16 58.81
N ILE A 87 -16.43 -7.27 59.12
CA ILE A 87 -15.34 -6.84 58.22
C ILE A 87 -15.24 -7.77 57.01
N LEU A 88 -15.39 -9.09 57.21
CA LEU A 88 -15.38 -10.07 56.14
C LEU A 88 -16.62 -9.90 55.24
N ASP A 89 -17.80 -9.69 55.82
CA ASP A 89 -19.05 -9.46 55.11
C ASP A 89 -19.00 -8.17 54.27
N GLU A 90 -18.43 -7.09 54.81
CA GLU A 90 -18.24 -5.85 54.07
C GLU A 90 -17.24 -6.01 52.92
N ARG A 91 -16.15 -6.78 53.15
CA ARG A 91 -15.18 -7.09 52.11
C ARG A 91 -15.79 -7.96 51.01
N GLU A 92 -16.60 -8.94 51.37
CA GLU A 92 -17.30 -9.82 50.43
C GLU A 92 -18.28 -9.01 49.57
N ARG A 93 -19.11 -8.16 50.19
CA ARG A 93 -19.99 -7.22 49.47
C ARG A 93 -19.22 -6.29 48.54
N ASN A 94 -18.06 -5.78 48.96
CA ASN A 94 -17.22 -4.92 48.11
C ASN A 94 -16.64 -5.69 46.91
N LEU A 95 -16.16 -6.92 47.14
CA LEU A 95 -15.65 -7.78 46.07
C LEU A 95 -16.74 -8.15 45.08
N GLU A 96 -17.94 -8.48 45.57
CA GLU A 96 -19.09 -8.79 44.74
C GLU A 96 -19.51 -7.58 43.89
N TRP A 97 -19.58 -6.39 44.50
CA TRP A 97 -19.90 -5.16 43.77
C TRP A 97 -18.86 -4.85 42.68
N ARG A 98 -17.56 -4.97 42.99
CA ARG A 98 -16.49 -4.77 42.01
C ARG A 98 -16.52 -5.81 40.90
N LEU A 99 -16.82 -7.07 41.23
CA LEU A 99 -16.93 -8.14 40.25
C LEU A 99 -18.09 -7.85 39.28
N THR A 100 -19.26 -7.48 39.81
CA THR A 100 -20.42 -7.09 39.00
C THR A 100 -20.09 -5.90 38.10
N GLN A 101 -19.44 -4.86 38.62
CA GLN A 101 -19.06 -3.70 37.83
C GLN A 101 -18.14 -4.09 36.65
N VAL A 102 -17.11 -4.89 36.91
CA VAL A 102 -16.19 -5.34 35.85
C VAL A 102 -16.91 -6.21 34.81
N LEU A 103 -17.84 -7.06 35.25
CA LEU A 103 -18.65 -7.89 34.35
C LEU A 103 -19.60 -7.05 33.49
N GLU A 104 -20.23 -6.03 34.07
CA GLU A 104 -21.11 -5.09 33.35
C GLU A 104 -20.33 -4.28 32.30
N GLU A 105 -19.19 -3.69 32.68
CA GLU A 105 -18.32 -2.97 31.75
C GLU A 105 -17.87 -3.88 30.58
N LYS A 106 -17.54 -5.14 30.88
CA LYS A 106 -17.16 -6.11 29.84
C LYS A 106 -18.33 -6.55 28.96
N LEU A 107 -19.52 -6.68 29.54
CA LEU A 107 -20.73 -6.98 28.76
C LEU A 107 -21.06 -5.84 27.82
N GLU A 108 -20.99 -4.59 28.28
CA GLU A 108 -21.23 -3.40 27.45
C GLU A 108 -20.19 -3.30 26.32
N GLU A 109 -18.90 -3.53 26.61
CA GLU A 109 -17.84 -3.57 25.60
C GLU A 109 -18.11 -4.65 24.53
N LEU A 110 -18.47 -5.87 24.95
CA LEU A 110 -18.78 -6.96 24.05
C LEU A 110 -20.04 -6.69 23.21
N GLN A 111 -21.09 -6.12 23.81
CA GLN A 111 -22.30 -5.72 23.10
C GLN A 111 -22.00 -4.63 22.07
N GLY A 112 -21.19 -3.62 22.42
CA GLY A 112 -20.74 -2.60 21.47
C GLY A 112 -19.95 -3.19 20.31
N ASN A 113 -19.02 -4.11 20.59
CA ASN A 113 -18.25 -4.80 19.56
C ASN A 113 -19.14 -5.65 18.64
N LEU A 114 -20.16 -6.31 19.20
CA LEU A 114 -21.12 -7.10 18.42
C LEU A 114 -21.93 -6.21 17.47
N ASN A 115 -22.47 -5.08 17.97
CA ASN A 115 -23.21 -4.13 17.14
C ASN A 115 -22.35 -3.54 16.00
N ASN A 116 -21.07 -3.26 16.27
CA ASN A 116 -20.13 -2.79 15.25
C ASN A 116 -19.88 -3.86 14.17
N LEU A 117 -19.76 -5.13 14.57
CA LEU A 117 -19.60 -6.24 13.64
C LEU A 117 -20.87 -6.48 12.81
N GLU A 118 -22.05 -6.37 13.41
CA GLU A 118 -23.33 -6.45 12.70
C GLU A 118 -23.46 -5.34 11.65
N SER A 119 -23.15 -4.10 12.03
CA SER A 119 -23.15 -2.96 11.10
C SER A 119 -22.18 -3.18 9.92
N ALA A 120 -20.96 -3.65 10.22
CA ALA A 120 -19.96 -3.96 9.18
C ALA A 120 -20.38 -5.15 8.30
N LEU A 121 -21.13 -6.12 8.84
CA LEU A 121 -21.69 -7.23 8.09
C LEU A 121 -22.75 -6.75 7.11
N ASP A 122 -23.65 -5.87 7.55
CA ASP A 122 -24.70 -5.29 6.71
C ASP A 122 -24.11 -4.45 5.58
N GLU A 123 -23.12 -3.60 5.86
CA GLU A 123 -22.39 -2.85 4.82
C GLU A 123 -21.76 -3.78 3.78
N ARG A 124 -21.16 -4.89 4.23
CA ARG A 124 -20.58 -5.89 3.32
C ARG A 124 -21.64 -6.62 2.51
N LYS A 125 -22.82 -6.87 3.07
CA LYS A 125 -23.95 -7.50 2.40
C LYS A 125 -24.48 -6.58 1.30
N ASP A 126 -24.67 -5.31 1.59
CA ASP A 126 -25.10 -4.30 0.63
C ASP A 126 -24.10 -4.15 -0.51
N LYS A 127 -22.80 -4.09 -0.19
CA LYS A 127 -21.73 -4.04 -1.19
C LYS A 127 -21.72 -5.29 -2.09
N ARG A 128 -21.96 -6.47 -1.51
CA ARG A 128 -22.07 -7.71 -2.28
C ARG A 128 -23.28 -7.69 -3.20
N GLU A 129 -24.43 -7.23 -2.72
CA GLU A 129 -25.65 -7.11 -3.52
C GLU A 129 -25.45 -6.11 -4.68
N GLN A 130 -24.80 -4.98 -4.42
CA GLN A 130 -24.46 -4.00 -5.46
C GLN A 130 -23.55 -4.62 -6.54
N LEU A 131 -22.48 -5.31 -6.13
CA LEU A 131 -21.58 -5.99 -7.07
C LEU A 131 -22.31 -7.08 -7.86
N GLN A 132 -23.22 -7.83 -7.24
CA GLN A 132 -24.01 -8.84 -7.91
C GLN A 132 -24.96 -8.23 -8.95
N LYS A 133 -25.61 -7.10 -8.63
CA LYS A 133 -26.44 -6.36 -9.59
C LYS A 133 -25.61 -5.84 -10.76
N SER A 134 -24.44 -5.26 -10.50
CA SER A 134 -23.52 -4.82 -11.57
C SER A 134 -23.04 -6.01 -12.42
N ALA A 135 -22.71 -7.15 -11.80
CA ALA A 135 -22.30 -8.35 -12.51
C ALA A 135 -23.44 -9.01 -13.31
N GLN A 136 -24.71 -8.82 -12.93
CA GLN A 136 -25.88 -9.26 -13.71
C GLN A 136 -26.25 -8.29 -14.84
N GLN A 137 -25.87 -7.01 -14.75
CA GLN A 137 -26.06 -6.05 -15.83
C GLN A 137 -25.01 -6.19 -16.94
N GLN A 138 -23.76 -6.52 -16.59
CA GLN A 138 -22.71 -6.76 -17.58
C GLN A 138 -23.04 -7.82 -18.66
N PRO A 139 -23.66 -8.98 -18.38
CA PRO A 139 -24.00 -9.94 -19.43
C PRO A 139 -25.06 -9.42 -20.40
N MET A 140 -25.96 -8.50 -20.01
CA MET A 140 -26.88 -7.89 -20.98
C MET A 140 -26.15 -7.01 -21.99
N GLU A 141 -25.16 -6.21 -21.54
CA GLU A 141 -24.33 -5.38 -22.44
C GLU A 141 -23.45 -6.26 -23.33
N VAL A 142 -22.91 -7.36 -22.79
CA VAL A 142 -22.09 -8.33 -23.52
C VAL A 142 -22.92 -9.25 -24.42
N GLU A 143 -24.24 -9.42 -24.21
CA GLU A 143 -25.13 -10.17 -25.11
C GLU A 143 -25.77 -9.31 -26.21
N THR A 144 -25.89 -7.99 -26.04
CA THR A 144 -26.35 -7.09 -27.11
C THR A 144 -25.23 -6.72 -28.08
N MET A 145 -24.01 -6.52 -27.58
CA MET A 145 -22.81 -6.25 -28.39
C MET A 145 -22.46 -7.28 -29.48
N PRO A 146 -22.59 -8.60 -29.31
CA PRO A 146 -22.30 -9.59 -30.34
C PRO A 146 -23.29 -9.49 -31.49
N SER A 147 -24.56 -9.22 -31.20
CA SER A 147 -25.60 -9.04 -32.22
C SER A 147 -25.39 -7.75 -33.01
N GLU A 148 -25.08 -6.65 -32.33
CA GLU A 148 -24.73 -5.39 -33.00
C GLU A 148 -23.45 -5.53 -33.83
N ASN A 149 -22.42 -6.21 -33.31
CA ASN A 149 -21.21 -6.50 -34.05
C ASN A 149 -21.47 -7.37 -35.27
N GLU A 150 -22.29 -8.42 -35.17
CA GLU A 150 -22.69 -9.24 -36.32
C GLU A 150 -23.43 -8.42 -37.38
N GLN A 151 -24.33 -7.53 -36.97
CA GLN A 151 -25.03 -6.62 -37.90
C GLN A 151 -24.06 -5.67 -38.60
N LEU A 152 -23.12 -5.09 -37.86
CA LEU A 152 -22.08 -4.21 -38.42
C LEU A 152 -21.15 -4.98 -39.38
N PHE A 153 -20.75 -6.21 -39.04
CA PHE A 153 -19.96 -7.06 -39.93
C PHE A 153 -20.71 -7.37 -41.22
N ALA A 154 -21.98 -7.74 -41.14
CA ALA A 154 -22.82 -7.99 -42.31
C ALA A 154 -22.96 -6.74 -43.20
N GLN A 155 -23.09 -5.55 -42.59
CA GLN A 155 -23.16 -4.29 -43.32
C GLN A 155 -21.84 -3.95 -44.01
N ILE A 156 -20.70 -4.14 -43.34
CA ILE A 156 -19.37 -3.95 -43.93
C ILE A 156 -19.17 -4.88 -45.12
N GLU A 157 -19.57 -6.14 -45.00
CA GLU A 157 -19.43 -7.13 -46.07
C GLU A 157 -20.30 -6.78 -47.29
N ALA A 158 -21.55 -6.36 -47.07
CA ALA A 158 -22.43 -5.88 -48.15
C ALA A 158 -21.84 -4.66 -48.89
N LEU A 159 -21.33 -3.66 -48.15
CA LEU A 159 -20.67 -2.49 -48.74
C LEU A 159 -19.38 -2.85 -49.48
N LYS A 160 -18.66 -3.88 -49.03
CA LYS A 160 -17.46 -4.36 -49.71
C LYS A 160 -17.80 -5.01 -51.05
N VAL A 161 -18.87 -5.81 -51.10
CA VAL A 161 -19.38 -6.41 -52.35
C VAL A 161 -19.86 -5.31 -53.31
N GLU A 162 -20.61 -4.33 -52.82
CA GLU A 162 -21.08 -3.20 -53.63
C GLU A 162 -19.91 -2.40 -54.24
N ASN A 163 -18.88 -2.09 -53.45
CA ASN A 163 -17.68 -1.42 -53.93
C ASN A 163 -16.94 -2.23 -55.01
N GLN A 164 -16.85 -3.56 -54.85
CA GLN A 164 -16.26 -4.42 -55.89
C GLN A 164 -17.07 -4.40 -57.18
N GLU A 165 -18.40 -4.42 -57.09
CA GLU A 165 -19.27 -4.33 -58.26
C GLU A 165 -19.14 -2.98 -58.95
N LEU A 166 -19.10 -1.88 -58.20
CA LEU A 166 -18.90 -0.54 -58.73
C LEU A 166 -17.54 -0.40 -59.43
N LEU A 167 -16.47 -0.97 -58.86
CA LEU A 167 -15.15 -1.01 -59.51
C LEU A 167 -15.17 -1.78 -60.83
N LEU A 168 -15.86 -2.92 -60.88
CA LEU A 168 -16.03 -3.69 -62.11
C LEU A 168 -16.83 -2.91 -63.16
N ARG A 169 -17.91 -2.22 -62.76
CA ARG A 169 -18.70 -1.38 -63.65
C ARG A 169 -17.88 -0.21 -64.20
N LEU A 170 -17.07 0.44 -63.36
CA LEU A 170 -16.14 1.50 -63.78
C LEU A 170 -15.14 0.99 -64.80
N ASN A 171 -14.45 -0.13 -64.51
CA ASN A 171 -13.47 -0.71 -65.42
C ASN A 171 -14.10 -1.11 -66.77
N ASN A 172 -15.29 -1.74 -66.74
CA ASN A 172 -16.02 -2.06 -67.96
C ASN A 172 -16.41 -0.82 -68.76
N LYS A 173 -16.83 0.25 -68.08
CA LYS A 173 -17.16 1.52 -68.73
C LYS A 173 -15.92 2.17 -69.34
N GLU A 174 -14.79 2.18 -68.64
CA GLU A 174 -13.51 2.66 -69.17
C GLU A 174 -13.05 1.83 -70.37
N ALA A 175 -13.16 0.50 -70.30
CA ALA A 175 -12.85 -0.38 -71.41
C ALA A 175 -13.79 -0.14 -72.61
N GLN A 176 -15.07 0.10 -72.36
CA GLN A 176 -16.05 0.42 -73.39
C GLN A 176 -15.81 1.81 -74.01
N GLU A 177 -15.44 2.80 -73.22
CA GLU A 177 -15.04 4.13 -73.70
C GLU A 177 -13.77 4.07 -74.55
N ARG A 178 -12.75 3.30 -74.11
CA ARG A 178 -11.53 3.02 -74.90
C ARG A 178 -11.83 2.27 -76.19
N ALA A 179 -12.80 1.36 -76.20
CA ALA A 179 -13.20 0.63 -77.41
C ALA A 179 -14.08 1.46 -78.36
N ALA A 180 -14.93 2.34 -77.82
CA ALA A 180 -15.84 3.18 -78.58
C ALA A 180 -15.19 4.44 -79.16
N THR A 181 -14.07 4.89 -78.59
CA THR A 181 -13.23 5.96 -79.15
C THR A 181 -11.93 5.38 -79.72
N PRO A 182 -11.89 4.97 -81.00
CA PRO A 182 -10.60 4.68 -81.62
C PRO A 182 -9.77 5.96 -81.55
N LEU A 183 -8.58 5.89 -80.93
CA LEU A 183 -7.66 7.01 -80.88
C LEU A 183 -7.55 7.60 -82.30
N PRO A 184 -7.79 8.91 -82.48
CA PRO A 184 -7.65 9.52 -83.79
C PRO A 184 -6.22 9.28 -84.28
N ASP A 185 -6.07 8.74 -85.49
CA ASP A 185 -4.76 8.53 -86.09
C ASP A 185 -4.03 9.88 -86.20
N LEU A 186 -3.15 10.13 -85.23
CA LEU A 186 -2.41 11.38 -85.07
C LEU A 186 -1.53 11.64 -86.29
N GLN A 187 -1.08 10.58 -86.98
CA GLN A 187 -0.31 10.69 -88.23
C GLN A 187 -1.19 11.09 -89.41
N ALA A 188 -2.44 10.60 -89.48
CA ALA A 188 -3.40 11.06 -90.47
C ALA A 188 -3.77 12.54 -90.28
N ILE A 189 -3.95 13.00 -89.03
CA ILE A 189 -4.23 14.41 -88.71
C ILE A 189 -3.04 15.29 -89.08
N ARG A 190 -1.81 14.89 -88.69
CA ARG A 190 -0.57 15.57 -89.09
C ARG A 190 -0.49 15.74 -90.60
N SER A 191 -0.71 14.66 -91.35
CA SER A 191 -0.66 14.65 -92.80
C SER A 191 -1.72 15.58 -93.41
N ARG A 192 -2.93 15.61 -92.84
CA ARG A 192 -4.01 16.52 -93.27
C ARG A 192 -3.65 17.99 -93.03
N ILE A 193 -3.06 18.33 -91.88
CA ILE A 193 -2.63 19.70 -91.55
C ILE A 193 -1.50 20.15 -92.51
N LEU A 194 -0.50 19.30 -92.72
CA LEU A 194 0.60 19.59 -93.65
C LEU A 194 0.13 19.71 -95.11
N LYS A 195 -0.88 18.93 -95.50
CA LYS A 195 -1.53 19.04 -96.82
C LYS A 195 -2.33 20.34 -96.95
N SER A 196 -3.01 20.78 -95.90
CA SER A 196 -3.71 22.07 -95.87
C SER A 196 -2.75 23.26 -96.02
N LEU A 197 -1.57 23.20 -95.38
CA LEU A 197 -0.53 24.23 -95.49
C LEU A 197 0.08 24.34 -96.91
N THR A 198 0.11 23.24 -97.66
CA THR A 198 0.70 23.20 -99.00
C THR A 198 -0.33 23.43 -100.12
N GLN A 199 -1.61 23.16 -99.88
CA GLN A 199 -2.68 23.22 -100.87
C GLN A 199 -3.73 24.32 -100.63
N GLY A 200 -3.74 24.94 -99.44
CA GLY A 200 -4.70 25.98 -99.05
C GLY A 200 -4.48 27.34 -99.71
N LYS A 201 -5.37 28.31 -99.40
CA LYS A 201 -5.35 29.66 -99.98
C LYS A 201 -4.01 30.41 -99.79
N ASN A 202 -3.26 30.07 -98.75
CA ASN A 202 -1.91 30.58 -98.47
C ASN A 202 -0.89 29.45 -98.61
N LYS A 203 -0.56 29.08 -99.86
CA LYS A 203 0.34 27.95 -100.13
C LYS A 203 1.74 28.24 -99.60
N VAL A 204 2.20 27.41 -98.67
CA VAL A 204 3.58 27.40 -98.18
C VAL A 204 4.33 26.31 -98.94
N ALA A 205 5.42 26.67 -99.60
CA ALA A 205 6.28 25.68 -100.27
C ALA A 205 6.85 24.69 -99.23
N THR A 206 6.95 23.41 -99.59
CA THR A 206 7.52 22.36 -98.71
C THR A 206 8.97 22.62 -98.31
N THR A 207 9.66 23.47 -99.08
CA THR A 207 11.03 23.93 -98.81
C THR A 207 11.10 25.15 -97.90
N SER A 208 9.96 25.80 -97.60
CA SER A 208 9.88 27.00 -96.77
C SER A 208 10.24 26.71 -95.31
N PRO A 209 10.93 27.64 -94.62
CA PRO A 209 11.18 27.57 -93.18
C PRO A 209 9.90 27.34 -92.36
N GLN A 210 8.78 27.95 -92.76
CA GLN A 210 7.49 27.85 -92.04
C GLN A 210 6.93 26.42 -92.07
N TYR A 211 7.05 25.72 -93.21
CA TYR A 211 6.61 24.32 -93.34
C TYR A 211 7.49 23.40 -92.49
N LYS A 212 8.82 23.59 -92.52
CA LYS A 212 9.76 22.80 -91.70
C LYS A 212 9.54 22.99 -90.20
N THR A 213 9.22 24.21 -89.77
CA THR A 213 8.87 24.49 -88.37
C THR A 213 7.56 23.82 -87.98
N ALA A 214 6.53 23.90 -88.83
CA ALA A 214 5.25 23.22 -88.58
C ALA A 214 5.40 21.70 -88.47
N VAL A 215 6.21 21.07 -89.33
CA VAL A 215 6.54 19.63 -89.26
C VAL A 215 7.16 19.28 -87.90
N LYS A 216 8.19 20.02 -87.47
CA LYS A 216 8.86 19.76 -86.18
C LYS A 216 7.96 19.95 -84.97
N VAL A 217 7.10 20.98 -85.00
CA VAL A 217 6.14 21.23 -83.92
C VAL A 217 5.10 20.12 -83.84
N LEU A 218 4.58 19.65 -84.98
CA LEU A 218 3.63 18.54 -85.03
C LEU A 218 4.29 17.21 -84.60
N ASP A 219 5.53 16.95 -85.00
CA ASP A 219 6.27 15.75 -84.59
C ASP A 219 6.55 15.74 -83.09
N LYS A 220 6.94 16.90 -82.53
CA LYS A 220 7.16 17.04 -81.09
C LYS A 220 5.87 16.88 -80.29
N PHE A 221 4.77 17.48 -80.77
CA PHE A 221 3.46 17.37 -80.14
C PHE A 221 2.93 15.93 -80.12
N ILE A 222 3.11 15.18 -81.22
CA ILE A 222 2.73 13.76 -81.27
C ILE A 222 3.61 12.92 -80.33
N ALA A 223 4.90 13.21 -80.25
CA ALA A 223 5.81 12.51 -79.34
C ALA A 223 5.44 12.73 -77.86
N GLU A 224 5.05 13.96 -77.49
CA GLU A 224 4.60 14.29 -76.13
C GLU A 224 3.29 13.57 -75.78
N LEU A 225 2.29 13.56 -76.68
CA LEU A 225 1.01 12.88 -76.44
C LEU A 225 1.12 11.35 -76.33
N VAL A 226 2.06 10.74 -77.06
CA VAL A 226 2.33 9.30 -76.97
C VAL A 226 3.08 8.95 -75.68
N ALA A 227 3.90 9.87 -75.14
CA ALA A 227 4.59 9.65 -73.88
C ALA A 227 3.64 9.75 -72.67
N ASP A 228 2.68 10.67 -72.71
CA ASP A 228 1.74 10.94 -71.60
C ASP A 228 0.64 9.86 -71.43
N SER A 229 0.44 9.01 -72.44
CA SER A 229 -0.57 7.94 -72.42
C SER A 229 -0.06 6.61 -71.82
N GLY A 230 1.19 6.56 -71.33
CA GLY A 230 1.87 5.34 -70.89
C GLY A 230 2.00 5.10 -69.38
N GLU A 231 1.69 6.07 -68.51
CA GLU A 231 1.90 5.92 -67.05
C GLU A 231 0.58 5.86 -66.28
N SER A 232 0.13 4.63 -66.02
CA SER A 232 -0.83 4.33 -64.95
C SER A 232 -0.35 3.07 -64.25
N THR A 233 0.66 3.22 -63.41
CA THR A 233 1.02 2.19 -62.40
C THR A 233 0.25 2.53 -61.12
N PRO A 234 -0.67 1.68 -60.64
CA PRO A 234 -1.31 1.92 -59.35
C PRO A 234 -0.27 1.68 -58.23
N PRO A 235 -0.28 2.50 -57.15
CA PRO A 235 0.58 2.26 -56.01
C PRO A 235 0.16 0.96 -55.30
N SER A 236 1.13 0.07 -55.12
CA SER A 236 1.02 -1.13 -54.29
C SER A 236 0.58 -0.74 -52.88
N SER A 237 -0.55 -1.29 -52.43
CA SER A 237 -0.99 -1.25 -51.04
C SER A 237 0.08 -1.85 -50.12
N PRO A 238 0.34 -1.27 -48.93
CA PRO A 238 1.07 -1.95 -47.87
C PRO A 238 0.09 -2.84 -47.07
N ASP A 239 0.44 -4.11 -46.91
CA ASP A 239 -0.18 -5.02 -45.95
C ASP A 239 0.06 -4.53 -44.51
N VAL A 240 -1.02 -4.22 -43.79
CA VAL A 240 -1.18 -4.39 -42.33
C VAL A 240 -2.64 -4.73 -42.04
#